data_AF-A0A1T1BFM3-F1
#
_entry.id   AF-A0A1T1BFM3-F1
#
_cell.length_a   1.000
_cell.length_b   1.000
_cell.length_c   1.000
_cell.angle_alpha   90.00
_cell.angle_beta   90.00
_cell.angle_gamma   90.00
#
_symmetry.space_group_name_H-M   'P 1'
#
loop_
_entity.id
_entity.type
_entity.pdbx_description
1 polymer ?
#
loop_
_entity_poly.entity_id
_entity_poly.type
_entity_poly.pdbx_seq_one_letter_code
_entity_poly.pdbx_strand_id
1 'polypeptide(L)'
;MPVTRLEICTEHLTIDQREDLLDAVWAALRISPGMVTADGNVELVLRQCGESVAAEDTPLVRVNEIEYRNVTPERLVTLMKRWSR
;
A
#
# COMPACT_ATOMS: atom_id res chain seq x y z
N MET A 1 10.06 1.99 18.17
CA MET A 1 9.69 2.92 17.07
C MET A 1 8.34 2.49 16.54
N PRO A 2 7.42 3.40 16.20
CA PRO A 2 6.14 3.00 15.61
C PRO A 2 6.39 2.44 14.21
N VAL A 3 5.87 1.24 13.95
CA VAL A 3 5.90 0.61 12.62
C VAL A 3 4.96 1.40 11.71
N THR A 4 5.43 1.80 10.53
CA THR A 4 4.59 2.42 9.50
C THR A 4 3.71 1.35 8.86
N ARG A 5 2.41 1.44 9.05
CA ARG A 5 1.47 0.48 8.47
C ARG A 5 1.04 0.96 7.09
N LEU A 6 1.40 0.19 6.06
CA LEU A 6 0.98 0.37 4.68
C LEU A 6 -0.21 -0.54 4.40
N GLU A 7 -1.40 0.03 4.31
CA GLU A 7 -2.64 -0.67 4.02
C GLU A 7 -3.04 -0.45 2.56
N ILE A 8 -3.16 -1.52 1.78
CA ILE A 8 -3.72 -1.45 0.43
C ILE A 8 -5.19 -1.87 0.52
N CYS A 9 -6.06 -0.96 0.10
CA CYS A 9 -7.49 -1.22 -0.01
C CYS A 9 -7.73 -2.24 -1.11
N THR A 10 -8.61 -3.22 -0.93
CA THR A 10 -8.87 -4.23 -1.99
C THR A 10 -10.15 -3.98 -2.79
N GLU A 11 -10.93 -2.99 -2.39
CA GLU A 11 -12.20 -2.60 -2.97
C GLU A 11 -12.03 -2.05 -4.37
N HIS A 12 -12.87 -2.49 -5.30
CA HIS A 12 -12.87 -2.13 -6.72
C HIS A 12 -11.53 -2.29 -7.44
N LEU A 13 -10.55 -2.96 -6.82
CA LEU A 13 -9.27 -3.24 -7.44
C LEU A 13 -9.39 -4.43 -8.37
N THR A 14 -8.90 -4.27 -9.60
CA THR A 14 -8.75 -5.40 -10.51
C THR A 14 -7.58 -6.26 -10.07
N ILE A 15 -7.53 -7.50 -10.59
CA ILE A 15 -6.41 -8.40 -10.33
C ILE A 15 -5.11 -7.77 -10.84
N ASP A 16 -5.09 -7.22 -12.05
CA ASP A 16 -3.91 -6.57 -12.62
C ASP A 16 -3.41 -5.40 -11.76
N GLN A 17 -4.30 -4.50 -11.35
CA GLN A 17 -3.94 -3.36 -10.49
C GLN A 17 -3.37 -3.82 -9.14
N ARG A 18 -3.92 -4.91 -8.59
CA ARG A 18 -3.43 -5.46 -7.32
C ARG A 18 -2.02 -6.00 -7.50
N GLU A 19 -1.79 -6.81 -8.53
CA GLU A 19 -0.47 -7.37 -8.80
C GLU A 19 0.55 -6.25 -9.06
N ASP A 20 0.22 -5.23 -9.85
CA ASP A 20 1.10 -4.08 -10.10
C ASP A 20 1.52 -3.34 -8.82
N LEU A 21 0.58 -3.15 -7.89
CA LEU A 21 0.88 -2.51 -6.59
C LEU A 21 1.75 -3.42 -5.71
N LEU A 22 1.45 -4.72 -5.69
CA LEU A 22 2.23 -5.69 -4.92
C LEU A 22 3.65 -5.85 -5.47
N ASP A 23 3.82 -5.88 -6.79
CA ASP A 23 5.12 -5.87 -7.45
C ASP A 23 5.91 -4.61 -7.12
N ALA A 24 5.25 -3.44 -7.09
CA ALA A 24 5.89 -2.20 -6.67
C ALA A 24 6.35 -2.24 -5.21
N VAL A 25 5.55 -2.79 -4.29
CA VAL A 25 5.95 -2.98 -2.89
C VAL A 25 7.10 -3.98 -2.77
N TRP A 26 7.04 -5.11 -3.48
CA TRP A 26 8.10 -6.10 -3.49
C TRP A 26 9.41 -5.53 -4.03
N ALA A 27 9.36 -4.77 -5.11
CA ALA A 27 10.53 -4.15 -5.73
C ALA A 27 11.22 -3.14 -4.78
N ALA A 28 10.44 -2.40 -3.99
CA ALA A 28 10.96 -1.37 -3.10
C ALA A 28 11.36 -1.88 -1.71
N LEU A 29 10.53 -2.73 -1.09
CA LEU A 29 10.64 -3.13 0.31
C LEU A 29 10.92 -4.62 0.51
N ARG A 30 10.86 -5.44 -0.55
CA ARG A 30 11.07 -6.90 -0.50
C ARG A 30 10.14 -7.61 0.51
N ILE A 31 8.91 -7.12 0.65
CA ILE A 31 7.87 -7.70 1.49
C ILE A 31 6.60 -7.99 0.69
N SER A 32 5.74 -8.85 1.25
CA SER A 32 4.43 -9.22 0.72
C SER A 32 3.36 -9.03 1.81
N PRO A 33 2.06 -9.11 1.47
CA PRO A 33 0.98 -8.93 2.43
C PRO A 33 1.14 -9.77 3.70
N GLY A 34 0.97 -9.13 4.86
CA GLY A 34 1.14 -9.75 6.17
C GLY A 34 2.60 -9.83 6.65
N MET A 35 3.56 -9.32 5.88
CA MET A 35 4.96 -9.25 6.27
C MET A 35 5.38 -7.84 6.70
N VAL A 36 6.45 -7.80 7.50
CA VAL A 36 7.12 -6.59 7.95
C VAL A 36 8.51 -6.54 7.31
N THR A 37 8.99 -5.35 6.94
CA THR A 37 10.35 -5.15 6.41
C THR A 37 11.39 -5.67 7.40
N ALA A 38 12.56 -6.08 6.89
CA ALA A 38 13.68 -6.53 7.71
C ALA A 38 14.09 -5.50 8.78
N ASP A 39 14.00 -4.21 8.47
CA ASP A 39 14.32 -3.11 9.39
C ASP A 39 13.22 -2.85 10.43
N GLY A 40 12.10 -3.58 10.38
CA GLY A 40 10.98 -3.43 11.30
C GLY A 40 10.17 -2.14 11.13
N ASN A 41 10.41 -1.37 10.06
CA ASN A 41 9.86 -0.02 9.90
C ASN A 41 8.54 0.03 9.15
N VAL A 42 8.24 -0.95 8.28
CA VAL A 42 7.02 -0.96 7.46
C VAL A 42 6.33 -2.33 7.52
N GLU A 43 5.02 -2.34 7.74
CA GLU A 43 4.15 -3.53 7.66
C GLU A 43 3.20 -3.38 6.47
N LEU A 44 3.14 -4.37 5.57
CA LEU A 44 2.18 -4.38 4.47
C LEU A 44 0.92 -5.17 4.87
N VAL A 45 -0.24 -4.52 4.78
CA VAL A 45 -1.54 -5.12 5.10
C VAL A 45 -2.49 -4.94 3.91
N LEU A 46 -3.22 -5.98 3.56
CA LEU A 46 -4.38 -5.87 2.68
C LEU A 46 -5.63 -5.71 3.55
N ARG A 47 -6.46 -4.72 3.26
CA ARG A 47 -7.66 -4.44 4.06
C ARG A 47 -8.86 -4.18 3.16
N GLN A 48 -10.02 -4.59 3.66
CA GLN A 48 -11.31 -4.11 3.18
C GLN A 48 -11.62 -2.73 3.79
N CYS A 49 -11.61 -1.67 2.99
CA CYS A 49 -11.96 -0.31 3.40
C CYS A 49 -13.48 -0.06 3.52
N GLY A 50 -14.33 -0.94 2.95
CA GLY A 50 -15.78 -0.85 3.03
C GLY A 50 -16.46 0.07 1.99
N GLU A 51 -17.79 0.19 2.11
CA GLU A 51 -18.69 0.80 1.11
C GLU A 51 -18.49 2.31 0.85
N SER A 52 -17.63 2.98 1.62
CA SER A 52 -17.33 4.41 1.43
C SER A 52 -16.29 4.68 0.35
N VAL A 53 -15.66 3.65 -0.22
CA VAL A 53 -14.68 3.80 -1.31
C VAL A 53 -15.40 3.80 -2.64
N ALA A 54 -15.38 4.95 -3.32
CA ALA A 54 -15.88 5.03 -4.69
C ALA A 54 -14.89 4.36 -5.65
N ALA A 55 -15.40 3.69 -6.68
CA ALA A 55 -14.56 3.05 -7.71
C ALA A 55 -13.65 4.04 -8.45
N GLU A 56 -14.00 5.33 -8.48
CA GLU A 56 -13.20 6.41 -9.08
C GLU A 56 -11.99 6.85 -8.24
N ASP A 57 -11.95 6.45 -6.97
CA ASP A 57 -10.87 6.78 -6.03
C ASP A 57 -9.82 5.67 -5.94
N THR A 58 -10.02 4.55 -6.65
CA THR A 58 -9.15 3.38 -6.59
C THR A 58 -8.01 3.46 -7.61
N PRO A 59 -6.80 2.95 -7.28
CA PRO A 59 -6.43 2.27 -6.04
C PRO A 59 -6.27 3.20 -4.83
N LEU A 60 -6.76 2.75 -3.68
CA LEU A 60 -6.66 3.47 -2.41
C LEU A 60 -5.64 2.81 -1.50
N VAL A 61 -4.74 3.62 -0.94
CA VAL A 61 -3.67 3.17 -0.05
C VAL A 61 -3.66 4.06 1.18
N ARG A 62 -3.56 3.46 2.36
CA ARG A 62 -3.44 4.17 3.63
C ARG A 62 -2.08 3.91 4.25
N VAL A 63 -1.49 4.96 4.80
CA VAL A 63 -0.20 4.90 5.47
C VAL A 63 -0.41 5.47 6.86
N ASN A 64 -0.40 4.61 7.87
CA ASN A 64 -0.84 4.95 9.23
C ASN A 64 -2.26 5.53 9.23
N GLU A 65 -2.39 6.85 9.37
CA GLU A 65 -3.68 7.56 9.38
C GLU A 65 -3.91 8.41 8.12
N ILE A 66 -2.96 8.41 7.18
CA ILE A 66 -3.03 9.23 5.96
C ILE A 66 -3.51 8.37 4.78
N GLU A 67 -4.59 8.80 4.15
CA GLU A 67 -5.16 8.16 2.98
C GLU A 67 -4.68 8.80 1.68
N TYR A 68 -4.36 7.95 0.70
CA TYR A 68 -3.99 8.32 -0.65
C TYR A 68 -4.93 7.61 -1.62
N ARG A 69 -5.53 8.38 -2.51
CA ARG A 69 -6.47 7.91 -3.54
C ARG A 69 -5.84 7.97 -4.92
N ASN A 70 -6.36 7.20 -5.86
CA ASN A 70 -5.85 7.11 -7.23
C ASN A 70 -4.32 6.89 -7.25
N VAL A 71 -3.87 5.93 -6.44
CA VAL A 71 -2.45 5.65 -6.24
C VAL A 71 -1.96 4.76 -7.38
N THR A 72 -1.00 5.29 -8.14
CA THR A 72 -0.25 4.50 -9.13
C THR A 72 0.92 3.77 -8.46
N PRO A 73 1.42 2.68 -9.06
CA PRO A 73 2.61 1.98 -8.58
C PRO A 73 3.83 2.91 -8.38
N GLU A 74 4.06 3.84 -9.31
CA GLU A 74 5.15 4.82 -9.24
C GLU A 74 5.00 5.78 -8.04
N ARG A 75 3.76 6.22 -7.77
CA ARG A 75 3.45 7.07 -6.63
C ARG A 75 3.64 6.30 -5.32
N LEU A 76 3.25 5.04 -5.28
CA LEU A 76 3.45 4.15 -4.14
C LEU A 76 4.94 4.00 -3.81
N VAL A 77 5.79 3.73 -4.81
CA VAL A 77 7.26 3.67 -4.63
C VAL A 77 7.82 4.99 -4.08
N THR A 78 7.34 6.12 -4.60
CA THR A 78 7.77 7.44 -4.14
C THR A 78 7.40 7.69 -2.68
N LEU A 79 6.22 7.21 -2.24
CA LEU A 79 5.80 7.28 -0.84
C LEU A 79 6.69 6.42 0.05
N MET A 80 6.95 5.16 -0.34
CA MET A 80 7.78 4.22 0.43
C MET A 80 9.23 4.72 0.61
N LYS A 81 9.80 5.38 -0.41
CA LYS A 81 11.13 6.01 -0.31
C LYS A 81 11.25 7.06 0.80
N ARG A 82 10.15 7.67 1.24
CA ARG A 82 10.16 8.64 2.34
C ARG A 82 10.31 8.00 3.72
N TRP A 83 9.94 6.72 3.86
CA TRP A 83 9.96 6.00 5.14
C TRP A 83 11.16 5.05 5.27
N SER A 84 11.70 4.61 4.13
CA SER A 84 12.88 3.72 4.07
C SER A 84 14.21 4.45 4.31
N ARG A 85 14.22 5.58 5.02
CA ARG A 85 15.39 6.46 5.17
C ARG A 85 16.08 6.29 6.51
#